data_AF-A0A1E5MI58-F1
#
_entry.id   AF-A0A1E5MI58-F1
#
_cell.length_a   1.000
_cell.length_b   1.000
_cell.length_c   1.000
_cell.angle_alpha   90.00
_cell.angle_beta   90.00
_cell.angle_gamma   90.00
#
_symmetry.space_group_name_H-M   'P 1'
#
loop_
_entity.id
_entity.type
_entity.pdbx_description
1 polymer ?
#
loop_
_entity_poly.entity_id
_entity_poly.type
_entity_poly.pdbx_seq_one_letter_code
_entity_poly.pdbx_strand_id
1 'polypeptide(L)'
;MHSRPRCRRRLRRVRAVLLALLAVGALVLTGSVTWRLAGPSPSGSWASLDDTDRTMFRQLSEQFELAQRDPAGMWTEDYHYEEQPFVLLRTSGPWKLDWSYAYLVNMSDRTDVSGMRRVELPGMPLLDDVRVSKRFAFSEPWLHVRSQFGNIEVDGNRVLAFKFHPGMFGDDVPTDEDFRHFAAHEHFHVAVQGIEPGDPGYWDYDDGGRLEVPASSEHRRLLRAEMAALTAATATDDPAAVQRAATDAARLRLARYERWPGLRQQDGIETVEGTAVYFEEAVNDDAATTDAPTLLDVFDEYADVMVDRDLYYSSGLAVGWALDVLAPGWRAELGERAPTDHPTLFDLLTDALGGRPAVPGAAECDELVARYN
;
A
#
# COMPACT_ATOMS: atom_id res chain seq x y z
N MET A 1 -15.14 16.48 -69.66
CA MET A 1 -14.53 15.25 -69.12
C MET A 1 -13.04 15.51 -68.89
N HIS A 2 -12.46 15.06 -67.76
CA HIS A 2 -11.02 15.10 -67.37
C HIS A 2 -10.52 16.23 -66.45
N SER A 3 -11.05 16.28 -65.23
CA SER A 3 -10.46 16.99 -64.08
C SER A 3 -10.12 16.03 -62.93
N ARG A 4 -9.00 15.28 -62.98
CA ARG A 4 -8.53 14.45 -61.84
C ARG A 4 -7.00 14.36 -61.55
N PRO A 5 -6.10 15.32 -61.88
CA PRO A 5 -4.69 15.19 -61.50
C PRO A 5 -4.36 15.64 -60.07
N ARG A 6 -5.16 16.53 -59.46
CA ARG A 6 -4.87 17.09 -58.11
C ARG A 6 -5.12 16.12 -56.95
N CYS A 7 -6.12 15.24 -57.08
CA CYS A 7 -6.47 14.27 -56.03
C CYS A 7 -5.38 13.18 -55.87
N ARG A 8 -4.80 12.69 -56.98
CA ARG A 8 -3.74 11.67 -56.97
C ARG A 8 -2.42 12.14 -56.32
N ARG A 9 -2.06 13.43 -56.44
CA ARG A 9 -0.85 13.99 -55.82
C ARG A 9 -0.99 14.16 -54.30
N ARG A 10 -2.18 14.53 -53.80
CA ARG A 10 -2.45 14.59 -52.35
C ARG A 10 -2.41 13.20 -51.71
N LEU A 11 -3.04 12.19 -52.32
CA LEU A 11 -3.00 10.80 -51.85
C LEU A 11 -1.58 10.21 -51.80
N ARG A 12 -0.72 10.51 -52.79
CA ARG A 12 0.68 10.07 -52.78
C ARG A 12 1.50 10.73 -51.66
N ARG A 13 1.27 12.02 -51.39
CA ARG A 13 1.94 12.73 -50.28
C ARG A 13 1.48 12.18 -48.93
N VAL A 14 0.17 11.98 -48.72
CA VAL A 14 -0.35 11.40 -47.47
C VAL A 14 0.20 9.99 -47.24
N ARG A 15 0.23 9.14 -48.26
CA ARG A 15 0.85 7.80 -48.16
C ARG A 15 2.34 7.86 -47.85
N ALA A 16 3.08 8.78 -48.47
CA ALA A 16 4.51 8.95 -48.19
C ALA A 16 4.76 9.42 -46.75
N VAL A 17 3.94 10.34 -46.22
CA VAL A 17 4.02 10.77 -44.82
C VAL A 17 3.68 9.61 -43.87
N LEU A 18 2.61 8.86 -44.13
CA LEU A 18 2.25 7.70 -43.30
C LEU A 18 3.33 6.61 -43.31
N LEU A 19 3.91 6.30 -44.47
CA LEU A 19 5.01 5.34 -44.59
C LEU A 19 6.28 5.83 -43.85
N ALA A 20 6.58 7.13 -43.93
CA ALA A 20 7.70 7.71 -43.19
C ALA A 20 7.46 7.64 -41.67
N LEU A 21 6.25 7.93 -41.20
CA LEU A 21 5.90 7.80 -39.78
C LEU A 21 5.97 6.34 -39.30
N LEU A 22 5.49 5.39 -40.10
CA LEU A 22 5.60 3.96 -39.79
C LEU A 22 7.06 3.49 -39.76
N ALA A 23 7.89 3.96 -40.69
CA ALA A 23 9.31 3.62 -40.73
C ALA A 23 10.09 4.19 -39.53
N VAL A 24 9.80 5.44 -39.14
CA VAL A 24 10.35 6.04 -37.92
C VAL A 24 9.89 5.28 -36.68
N GLY A 25 8.60 4.96 -36.60
CA GLY A 25 8.04 4.14 -35.51
C GLY A 25 8.75 2.79 -35.40
N ALA A 26 8.93 2.09 -36.53
CA ALA A 26 9.63 0.80 -36.57
C ALA A 26 11.11 0.91 -36.17
N LEU A 27 11.82 1.97 -36.59
CA LEU A 27 13.22 2.22 -36.20
C LEU A 27 13.36 2.49 -34.70
N VAL A 28 12.47 3.31 -34.13
CA VAL A 28 12.44 3.58 -32.68
C VAL A 28 12.17 2.28 -31.92
N LEU A 29 11.16 1.51 -32.34
CA LEU A 29 10.82 0.23 -31.72
C LEU A 29 11.99 -0.75 -31.77
N THR A 30 12.62 -0.89 -32.94
CA THR A 30 13.77 -1.79 -33.13
C THR A 30 14.97 -1.33 -32.31
N GLY A 31 15.23 -0.03 -32.23
CA GLY A 31 16.30 0.55 -31.40
C GLY A 31 16.08 0.29 -29.92
N SER A 32 14.87 0.54 -29.42
CA SER A 32 14.48 0.27 -28.02
C SER A 32 14.61 -1.22 -27.67
N VAL A 33 14.12 -2.11 -28.53
CA VAL A 33 14.26 -3.57 -28.36
C VAL A 33 15.72 -3.99 -28.40
N THR A 34 16.51 -3.47 -29.34
CA THR A 34 17.95 -3.80 -29.45
C THR A 34 18.73 -3.31 -28.23
N TRP A 35 18.45 -2.11 -27.73
CA TRP A 35 19.05 -1.60 -26.50
C TRP A 35 18.69 -2.44 -25.27
N ARG A 36 17.44 -2.91 -25.18
CA ARG A 36 17.01 -3.83 -24.11
C ARG A 36 17.70 -5.18 -24.17
N LEU A 37 17.90 -5.72 -25.38
CA LEU A 37 18.50 -7.03 -25.58
C LEU A 37 20.03 -7.01 -25.50
N ALA A 38 20.68 -5.97 -26.03
CA ALA A 38 22.14 -5.92 -26.19
C ALA A 38 22.84 -4.84 -25.35
N GLY A 39 22.09 -3.89 -24.76
CA GLY A 39 22.65 -2.86 -23.89
C GLY A 39 23.12 -3.46 -22.55
N PRO A 40 24.16 -2.87 -21.92
CA PRO A 40 24.79 -3.45 -20.73
C PRO A 40 23.78 -3.59 -19.58
N SER A 41 23.54 -4.81 -19.09
CA SER A 41 22.79 -5.03 -17.85
C SER A 41 23.45 -4.25 -16.70
N PRO A 42 22.68 -3.77 -15.72
CA PRO A 42 23.26 -3.21 -14.50
C PRO A 42 24.32 -4.16 -13.96
N SER A 43 25.42 -3.59 -13.48
CA SER A 43 26.44 -4.41 -12.85
C SER A 43 25.88 -4.96 -11.54
N GLY A 44 26.34 -6.16 -11.17
CA GLY A 44 25.89 -6.84 -9.96
C GLY A 44 26.59 -6.34 -8.70
N SER A 45 27.61 -5.48 -8.81
CA SER A 45 28.37 -5.04 -7.63
C SER A 45 27.78 -3.78 -7.00
N TRP A 46 27.75 -3.71 -5.67
CA TRP A 46 27.38 -2.51 -4.91
C TRP A 46 28.03 -1.20 -5.40
N ALA A 47 29.32 -1.25 -5.71
CA ALA A 47 30.09 -0.09 -6.18
C ALA A 47 29.58 0.48 -7.50
N SER A 48 28.85 -0.31 -8.28
CA SER A 48 28.29 0.08 -9.58
C SER A 48 26.82 0.51 -9.54
N LEU A 49 26.13 0.29 -8.42
CA LEU A 49 24.77 0.76 -8.20
C LEU A 49 24.76 2.28 -8.10
N ASP A 50 23.74 2.92 -8.67
CA ASP A 50 23.52 4.36 -8.48
C ASP A 50 22.97 4.64 -7.07
N ASP A 51 22.90 5.91 -6.69
CA ASP A 51 22.45 6.28 -5.34
C ASP A 51 20.99 5.92 -5.08
N THR A 52 20.14 5.90 -6.13
CA THR A 52 18.74 5.49 -5.99
C THR A 52 18.65 4.01 -5.61
N ASP A 53 19.35 3.15 -6.35
CA ASP A 53 19.36 1.71 -6.08
C ASP A 53 19.96 1.41 -4.70
N ARG A 54 21.03 2.12 -4.31
CA ARG A 54 21.66 1.94 -2.99
C ARG A 54 20.75 2.36 -1.85
N THR A 55 20.04 3.48 -1.99
CA THR A 55 19.11 3.93 -0.95
C THR A 55 17.92 2.99 -0.84
N MET A 56 17.37 2.54 -1.98
CA MET A 56 16.32 1.52 -2.00
C MET A 56 16.73 0.25 -1.25
N PHE A 57 17.89 -0.33 -1.55
CA PHE A 57 18.34 -1.54 -0.87
C PHE A 57 18.66 -1.32 0.62
N ARG A 58 19.10 -0.11 0.99
CA ARG A 58 19.32 0.24 2.40
C ARG A 58 18.00 0.25 3.18
N GLN A 59 17.00 0.97 2.67
CA GLN A 59 15.67 1.03 3.31
C GLN A 59 15.05 -0.36 3.41
N LEU A 60 15.13 -1.16 2.33
CA LEU A 60 14.61 -2.53 2.35
C LEU A 60 15.37 -3.43 3.36
N SER A 61 16.69 -3.29 3.45
CA SER A 61 17.50 -4.04 4.43
C SER A 61 17.14 -3.66 5.87
N GLU A 62 16.94 -2.37 6.15
CA GLU A 62 16.54 -1.88 7.47
C GLU A 62 15.18 -2.46 7.89
N GLN A 63 14.21 -2.48 6.97
CA GLN A 63 12.90 -3.11 7.21
C GLN A 63 13.02 -4.61 7.45
N PHE A 64 13.82 -5.32 6.63
CA PHE A 64 14.01 -6.76 6.77
C PHE A 64 14.68 -7.13 8.08
N GLU A 65 15.66 -6.34 8.53
CA GLU A 65 16.33 -6.53 9.81
C GLU A 65 15.38 -6.33 10.99
N LEU A 66 14.49 -5.35 10.90
CA LEU A 66 13.47 -5.12 11.92
C LEU A 66 12.44 -6.27 11.95
N ALA A 67 11.93 -6.67 10.78
CA ALA A 67 10.94 -7.74 10.66
C ALA A 67 11.48 -9.08 11.15
N GLN A 68 12.73 -9.43 10.81
CA GLN A 68 13.36 -10.65 11.30
C GLN A 68 13.52 -10.64 12.84
N ARG A 69 13.80 -9.47 13.43
CA ARG A 69 14.04 -9.36 14.88
C ARG A 69 12.75 -9.53 15.69
N ASP A 70 11.62 -9.06 15.15
CA ASP A 70 10.34 -9.05 15.85
C ASP A 70 9.15 -9.30 14.90
N PRO A 71 9.02 -10.51 14.33
CA PRO A 71 7.95 -10.81 13.36
C PRO A 71 6.55 -10.68 13.99
N ALA A 72 6.41 -11.09 15.26
CA ALA A 72 5.17 -10.93 16.02
C ALA A 72 4.79 -9.46 16.25
N GLY A 73 5.78 -8.59 16.42
CA GLY A 73 5.59 -7.14 16.49
C GLY A 73 5.16 -6.53 15.17
N MET A 74 5.52 -7.13 14.03
CA MET A 74 5.10 -6.67 12.70
C MET A 74 3.68 -7.11 12.34
N TRP A 75 3.42 -8.42 12.39
CA TRP A 75 2.11 -8.98 12.06
C TRP A 75 1.79 -10.24 12.88
N THR A 76 2.39 -11.38 12.52
CA THR A 76 2.32 -12.63 13.31
C THR A 76 3.69 -13.29 13.35
N GLU A 77 3.88 -14.26 14.26
CA GLU A 77 5.10 -15.07 14.30
C GLU A 77 5.36 -15.87 13.01
N ASP A 78 4.32 -16.17 12.22
CA ASP A 78 4.40 -16.99 11.01
C ASP A 78 4.65 -16.14 9.74
N TYR A 79 4.45 -14.81 9.82
CA TYR A 79 4.66 -13.90 8.70
C TYR A 79 6.10 -13.36 8.64
N HIS A 80 6.89 -13.94 7.76
CA HIS A 80 8.28 -13.52 7.52
C HIS A 80 8.39 -12.57 6.32
N TYR A 81 8.25 -11.26 6.55
CA TYR A 81 8.35 -10.22 5.51
C TYR A 81 9.68 -10.25 4.74
N GLU A 82 10.77 -10.50 5.46
CA GLU A 82 12.14 -10.55 4.94
C GLU A 82 12.39 -11.70 3.95
N GLU A 83 11.50 -12.70 3.93
CA GLU A 83 11.58 -13.86 3.02
C GLU A 83 10.61 -13.74 1.83
N GLN A 84 9.80 -12.68 1.80
CA GLN A 84 8.77 -12.50 0.78
C GLN A 84 9.35 -12.00 -0.55
N PRO A 85 8.73 -12.38 -1.68
CA PRO A 85 9.24 -12.03 -3.00
C PRO A 85 8.90 -10.59 -3.38
N PHE A 86 9.87 -9.89 -3.97
CA PHE A 86 9.65 -8.58 -4.60
C PHE A 86 10.16 -8.54 -6.04
N VAL A 87 9.45 -7.77 -6.87
CA VAL A 87 9.94 -7.31 -8.17
C VAL A 87 10.03 -5.79 -8.14
N LEU A 88 11.24 -5.25 -8.15
CA LEU A 88 11.49 -3.81 -8.05
C LEU A 88 11.93 -3.26 -9.40
N LEU A 89 11.11 -2.42 -10.01
CA LEU A 89 11.25 -1.91 -11.36
C LEU A 89 11.83 -0.49 -11.37
N ARG A 90 13.08 -0.34 -11.81
CA ARG A 90 13.72 0.97 -11.90
C ARG A 90 13.07 1.81 -12.98
N THR A 91 12.51 2.97 -12.65
CA THR A 91 12.05 3.96 -13.63
C THR A 91 12.82 5.27 -13.56
N SER A 92 12.67 6.12 -14.58
CA SER A 92 13.33 7.43 -14.63
C SER A 92 12.61 8.52 -13.82
N GLY A 93 11.40 8.25 -13.33
CA GLY A 93 10.58 9.21 -12.60
C GLY A 93 9.16 8.69 -12.40
N PRO A 94 8.27 9.53 -11.83
CA PRO A 94 6.93 9.11 -11.45
C PRO A 94 6.08 8.76 -12.67
N TRP A 95 5.23 7.73 -12.50
CA TRP A 95 4.21 7.31 -13.47
C TRP A 95 4.75 6.92 -14.86
N LYS A 96 6.04 6.58 -14.97
CA LYS A 96 6.65 6.16 -16.23
C LYS A 96 6.21 4.74 -16.62
N LEU A 97 5.98 4.57 -17.92
CA LEU A 97 5.57 3.29 -18.50
C LEU A 97 6.77 2.38 -18.79
N ASP A 98 7.93 2.98 -18.97
CA ASP A 98 9.18 2.31 -19.24
C ASP A 98 10.03 2.21 -17.97
N TRP A 99 10.38 0.98 -17.63
CA TRP A 99 11.38 0.66 -16.61
C TRP A 99 12.69 0.22 -17.25
N SER A 100 13.83 0.56 -16.66
CA SER A 100 15.17 0.32 -17.22
C SER A 100 15.68 -1.10 -16.96
N TYR A 101 15.41 -1.62 -15.76
CA TYR A 101 15.71 -2.96 -15.29
C TYR A 101 14.82 -3.32 -14.10
N ALA A 102 14.79 -4.59 -13.76
CA ALA A 102 14.09 -5.16 -12.61
C ALA A 102 15.12 -5.79 -11.66
N TYR A 103 14.97 -5.53 -10.36
CA TYR A 103 15.53 -6.37 -9.31
C TYR A 103 14.47 -7.39 -8.88
N LEU A 104 14.90 -8.63 -8.70
CA LEU A 104 14.10 -9.68 -8.11
C LEU A 104 14.75 -10.00 -6.75
N VAL A 105 13.96 -9.91 -5.69
CA VAL A 105 14.38 -10.19 -4.31
C VAL A 105 13.65 -11.43 -3.85
N ASN A 106 14.35 -12.40 -3.27
CA ASN A 106 13.81 -13.68 -2.79
C ASN A 106 13.01 -14.42 -3.88
N MET A 107 13.61 -14.62 -5.05
CA MET A 107 12.91 -15.21 -6.21
C MET A 107 13.61 -16.45 -6.79
N SER A 108 14.82 -16.78 -6.35
CA SER A 108 15.60 -17.91 -6.90
C SER A 108 14.91 -19.27 -6.74
N ASP A 109 14.10 -19.45 -5.69
CA ASP A 109 13.34 -20.68 -5.44
C ASP A 109 11.94 -20.65 -6.07
N ARG A 110 11.53 -19.51 -6.63
CA ARG A 110 10.19 -19.27 -7.19
C ARG A 110 10.19 -19.24 -8.72
N THR A 111 11.30 -18.86 -9.34
CA THR A 111 11.41 -18.77 -10.81
C THR A 111 12.81 -19.05 -11.32
N ASP A 112 12.94 -19.33 -12.62
CA ASP A 112 14.26 -19.52 -13.26
C ASP A 112 15.03 -18.20 -13.35
N VAL A 113 16.09 -18.09 -12.56
CA VAL A 113 17.01 -16.95 -12.52
C VAL A 113 18.32 -17.17 -13.27
N SER A 114 18.48 -18.28 -14.01
CA SER A 114 19.75 -18.68 -14.66
C SER A 114 20.29 -17.66 -15.68
N GLY A 115 19.42 -16.82 -16.25
CA GLY A 115 19.78 -15.73 -17.18
C GLY A 115 19.99 -14.37 -16.51
N MET A 116 19.90 -14.29 -15.18
CA MET A 116 19.96 -13.05 -14.42
C MET A 116 21.29 -12.91 -13.69
N ARG A 117 21.68 -11.67 -13.40
CA ARG A 117 22.93 -11.40 -12.68
C ARG A 117 22.65 -11.27 -11.19
N ARG A 118 23.40 -11.98 -10.35
CA ARG A 118 23.38 -11.76 -8.89
C ARG A 118 23.86 -10.35 -8.55
N VAL A 119 23.17 -9.71 -7.61
CA VAL A 119 23.61 -8.45 -7.01
C VAL A 119 24.29 -8.75 -5.67
N GLU A 120 25.46 -8.19 -5.45
CA GLU A 120 26.24 -8.29 -4.22
C GLU A 120 25.98 -7.05 -3.36
N LEU A 121 25.37 -7.27 -2.20
CA LEU A 121 24.97 -6.24 -1.23
C LEU A 121 25.74 -6.44 0.08
N PRO A 122 26.98 -5.93 0.19
CA PRO A 122 27.81 -6.16 1.36
C PRO A 122 27.21 -5.49 2.60
N GLY A 123 27.10 -6.23 3.69
CA GLY A 123 26.53 -5.75 4.94
C GLY A 123 25.00 -5.83 5.03
N MET A 124 24.33 -6.41 4.03
CA MET A 124 22.87 -6.62 3.99
C MET A 124 22.58 -8.13 3.89
N PRO A 125 22.75 -8.90 4.98
CA PRO A 125 22.71 -10.37 4.93
C PRO A 125 21.34 -10.94 4.59
N LEU A 126 20.25 -10.20 4.82
CA LEU A 126 18.88 -10.62 4.50
C LEU A 126 18.49 -10.32 3.04
N LEU A 127 19.35 -9.66 2.29
CA LEU A 127 19.21 -9.44 0.85
C LEU A 127 20.23 -10.29 0.07
N ASP A 128 20.37 -11.56 0.46
CA ASP A 128 21.35 -12.47 -0.17
C ASP A 128 20.85 -13.04 -1.50
N ASP A 129 19.55 -13.10 -1.72
CA ASP A 129 18.91 -13.47 -2.99
C ASP A 129 18.38 -12.27 -3.79
N VAL A 130 19.30 -11.49 -4.35
CA VAL A 130 18.97 -10.42 -5.29
C VAL A 130 19.51 -10.75 -6.69
N ARG A 131 18.64 -10.61 -7.69
CA ARG A 131 18.95 -10.78 -9.12
C ARG A 131 18.53 -9.54 -9.90
N VAL A 132 19.31 -9.16 -10.91
CA VAL A 132 18.98 -8.05 -11.81
C VAL A 132 18.81 -8.53 -13.24
N SER A 133 17.75 -8.04 -13.89
CA SER A 133 17.41 -8.37 -15.27
C SER A 133 16.78 -7.19 -16.00
N LYS A 134 17.12 -7.04 -17.29
CA LYS A 134 16.43 -6.08 -18.20
C LYS A 134 15.24 -6.69 -18.93
N ARG A 135 15.08 -8.01 -18.82
CA ARG A 135 14.19 -8.81 -19.67
C ARG A 135 13.11 -9.52 -18.87
N PHE A 136 13.27 -9.64 -17.55
CA PHE A 136 12.29 -10.28 -16.69
C PHE A 136 10.93 -9.60 -16.83
N ALA A 137 9.89 -10.40 -17.07
CA ALA A 137 8.51 -9.95 -17.26
C ALA A 137 8.34 -8.77 -18.24
N PHE A 138 9.26 -8.53 -19.19
CA PHE A 138 9.17 -7.39 -20.11
C PHE A 138 8.00 -7.48 -21.08
N SER A 139 7.50 -8.68 -21.33
CA SER A 139 6.28 -8.88 -22.12
C SER A 139 5.00 -8.64 -21.31
N GLU A 140 5.09 -8.47 -19.99
CA GLU A 140 3.94 -8.33 -19.11
C GLU A 140 3.30 -6.95 -19.27
N PRO A 141 2.11 -6.83 -19.89
CA PRO A 141 1.52 -5.54 -20.20
C PRO A 141 1.22 -4.71 -18.96
N TRP A 142 0.90 -5.36 -17.83
CA TRP A 142 0.59 -4.68 -16.57
C TRP A 142 1.78 -3.91 -16.01
N LEU A 143 3.02 -4.34 -16.27
CA LEU A 143 4.22 -3.59 -15.86
C LEU A 143 4.44 -2.29 -16.65
N HIS A 144 3.66 -2.08 -17.72
CA HIS A 144 3.76 -0.94 -18.63
C HIS A 144 2.55 0.01 -18.56
N VAL A 145 1.72 -0.08 -17.51
CA VAL A 145 0.64 0.87 -17.23
C VAL A 145 1.13 2.05 -16.38
N ARG A 146 0.38 3.16 -16.35
CA ARG A 146 0.69 4.33 -15.50
C ARG A 146 0.25 4.05 -14.07
N SER A 147 0.99 3.17 -13.40
CA SER A 147 0.86 2.86 -11.97
C SER A 147 2.25 2.79 -11.35
N GLN A 148 2.35 3.11 -10.05
CA GLN A 148 3.57 2.92 -9.25
C GLN A 148 3.78 1.46 -8.87
N PHE A 149 2.73 0.69 -8.69
CA PHE A 149 2.81 -0.72 -8.38
C PHE A 149 1.81 -1.54 -9.21
N GLY A 150 1.93 -2.84 -9.12
CA GLY A 150 0.97 -3.81 -9.60
C GLY A 150 1.35 -5.18 -9.10
N ASN A 151 0.47 -6.16 -9.27
CA ASN A 151 0.78 -7.54 -9.00
C ASN A 151 0.97 -8.29 -10.31
N ILE A 152 1.89 -9.25 -10.32
CA ILE A 152 2.13 -10.14 -11.44
C ILE A 152 2.14 -11.58 -10.97
N GLU A 153 1.78 -12.50 -11.86
CA GLU A 153 1.94 -13.93 -11.62
C GLU A 153 3.31 -14.37 -12.13
N VAL A 154 4.09 -15.03 -11.27
CA VAL A 154 5.38 -15.63 -11.61
C VAL A 154 5.35 -17.09 -11.18
N ASP A 155 5.33 -17.99 -12.16
CA ASP A 155 5.30 -19.45 -11.96
C ASP A 155 4.21 -19.89 -10.95
N GLY A 156 3.02 -19.29 -11.06
CA GLY A 156 1.86 -19.58 -10.21
C GLY A 156 1.84 -18.85 -8.86
N ASN A 157 2.82 -17.97 -8.59
CA ASN A 157 2.86 -17.15 -7.37
C ASN A 157 2.53 -15.70 -7.71
N ARG A 158 1.65 -15.08 -6.94
CA ARG A 158 1.41 -13.64 -7.03
C ARG A 158 2.53 -12.89 -6.33
N VAL A 159 3.09 -11.88 -7.00
CA VAL A 159 4.23 -11.10 -6.49
C VAL A 159 3.99 -9.61 -6.74
N LEU A 160 4.36 -8.78 -5.76
CA LEU A 160 4.36 -7.33 -5.92
C LEU A 160 5.43 -6.92 -6.94
N ALA A 161 5.01 -6.16 -7.94
CA ALA A 161 5.86 -5.43 -8.84
C ALA A 161 5.78 -3.92 -8.53
N PHE A 162 6.78 -3.41 -7.83
CA PHE A 162 6.84 -2.01 -7.40
C PHE A 162 7.82 -1.21 -8.26
N LYS A 163 7.42 -0.03 -8.75
CA LYS A 163 8.28 0.86 -9.53
C LYS A 163 8.90 1.91 -8.64
N PHE A 164 10.22 1.94 -8.59
CA PHE A 164 10.95 2.92 -7.80
C PHE A 164 11.73 3.92 -8.69
N HIS A 165 11.90 5.15 -8.19
CA HIS A 165 12.60 6.22 -8.89
C HIS A 165 13.24 7.23 -7.92
N PRO A 166 14.13 8.16 -8.38
CA PRO A 166 14.91 8.98 -7.46
C PRO A 166 14.07 9.90 -6.58
N GLY A 167 12.93 10.37 -7.10
CA GLY A 167 11.99 11.24 -6.35
C GLY A 167 11.17 10.57 -5.26
N MET A 168 11.43 9.31 -4.88
CA MET A 168 10.74 8.58 -3.80
C MET A 168 11.55 8.50 -2.50
N PHE A 169 12.73 9.13 -2.46
CA PHE A 169 13.73 8.96 -1.39
C PHE A 169 14.13 10.30 -0.75
N GLY A 170 13.30 11.33 -0.90
CA GLY A 170 13.50 12.64 -0.26
C GLY A 170 12.75 12.72 1.06
N ASP A 171 13.27 13.51 2.01
CA ASP A 171 12.65 13.72 3.32
C ASP A 171 11.32 14.48 3.24
N ASP A 172 11.00 15.08 2.08
CA ASP A 172 9.78 15.84 1.80
C ASP A 172 8.77 15.07 0.93
N VAL A 173 9.02 13.79 0.68
CA VAL A 173 8.09 12.94 -0.09
C VAL A 173 6.98 12.47 0.85
N PRO A 174 5.70 12.65 0.49
CA PRO A 174 4.58 12.08 1.23
C PRO A 174 4.72 10.57 1.42
N THR A 175 4.27 10.02 2.54
CA THR A 175 4.41 8.58 2.86
C THR A 175 3.69 7.69 1.84
N ASP A 176 2.58 8.16 1.26
CA ASP A 176 1.84 7.48 0.18
C ASP A 176 2.56 7.51 -1.19
N GLU A 177 3.70 8.19 -1.29
CA GLU A 177 4.53 8.26 -2.50
C GLU A 177 5.98 7.81 -2.28
N ASP A 178 6.44 7.68 -1.05
CA ASP A 178 7.82 7.28 -0.75
C ASP A 178 8.01 5.76 -0.92
N PHE A 179 9.26 5.34 -1.12
CA PHE A 179 9.52 3.92 -1.33
C PHE A 179 9.34 3.10 -0.05
N ARG A 180 9.81 3.64 1.07
CA ARG A 180 9.92 2.93 2.35
C ARG A 180 8.53 2.50 2.83
N HIS A 181 7.60 3.41 2.86
CA HIS A 181 6.26 3.19 3.37
C HIS A 181 5.43 2.42 2.36
N PHE A 182 5.28 3.00 1.17
CA PHE A 182 4.34 2.51 0.19
C PHE A 182 4.68 1.13 -0.37
N ALA A 183 5.96 0.76 -0.47
CA ALA A 183 6.32 -0.60 -0.89
C ALA A 183 5.93 -1.67 0.13
N ALA A 184 6.03 -1.37 1.43
CA ALA A 184 5.63 -2.28 2.49
C ALA A 184 4.10 -2.42 2.56
N HIS A 185 3.38 -1.29 2.46
CA HIS A 185 1.91 -1.24 2.37
C HIS A 185 1.38 -2.12 1.24
N GLU A 186 1.86 -1.90 0.01
CA GLU A 186 1.40 -2.66 -1.15
C GLU A 186 1.84 -4.13 -1.10
N HIS A 187 2.97 -4.40 -0.45
CA HIS A 187 3.41 -5.78 -0.27
C HIS A 187 2.48 -6.53 0.69
N PHE A 188 2.02 -5.88 1.76
CA PHE A 188 1.09 -6.46 2.72
C PHE A 188 -0.23 -6.87 2.05
N HIS A 189 -0.77 -6.01 1.18
CA HIS A 189 -1.93 -6.33 0.34
C HIS A 189 -1.72 -7.62 -0.46
N VAL A 190 -0.56 -7.75 -1.11
CA VAL A 190 -0.25 -8.94 -1.93
C VAL A 190 -0.05 -10.21 -1.10
N ALA A 191 0.72 -10.12 -0.02
CA ALA A 191 1.23 -11.29 0.70
C ALA A 191 0.29 -11.80 1.80
N VAL A 192 -0.47 -10.90 2.44
CA VAL A 192 -1.30 -11.24 3.61
C VAL A 192 -2.78 -11.22 3.27
N GLN A 193 -3.24 -10.17 2.58
CA GLN A 193 -4.66 -9.95 2.35
C GLN A 193 -5.20 -10.59 1.07
N GLY A 194 -4.32 -10.85 0.10
CA GLY A 194 -4.73 -11.32 -1.24
C GLY A 194 -5.41 -10.21 -2.04
N ILE A 195 -5.40 -10.33 -3.37
CA ILE A 195 -5.74 -9.19 -4.25
C ILE A 195 -6.99 -9.44 -5.08
N GLU A 196 -7.25 -10.68 -5.46
CA GLU A 196 -8.37 -11.01 -6.34
C GLU A 196 -9.37 -11.98 -5.68
N PRO A 197 -10.67 -11.81 -5.94
CA PRO A 197 -11.68 -12.80 -5.58
C PRO A 197 -11.32 -14.18 -6.11
N GLY A 198 -11.10 -15.13 -5.20
CA GLY A 198 -10.70 -16.50 -5.51
C GLY A 198 -9.21 -16.81 -5.31
N ASP A 199 -8.37 -15.81 -5.04
CA ASP A 199 -7.04 -16.04 -4.50
C ASP A 199 -7.15 -16.68 -3.11
N PRO A 200 -6.34 -17.72 -2.79
CA PRO A 200 -6.31 -18.28 -1.44
C PRO A 200 -5.98 -17.19 -0.43
N GLY A 201 -6.93 -16.90 0.44
CA GLY A 201 -6.74 -15.92 1.51
C GLY A 201 -7.21 -14.50 1.22
N TYR A 202 -7.93 -14.27 0.11
CA TYR A 202 -8.51 -12.97 -0.25
C TYR A 202 -9.44 -12.41 0.84
N TRP A 203 -9.18 -11.17 1.23
CA TRP A 203 -9.98 -10.38 2.15
C TRP A 203 -11.14 -9.71 1.41
N ASP A 204 -12.33 -10.32 1.44
CA ASP A 204 -13.56 -9.82 0.81
C ASP A 204 -14.27 -8.73 1.66
N TYR A 205 -13.50 -7.77 2.19
CA TYR A 205 -14.04 -6.68 3.03
C TYR A 205 -14.38 -5.42 2.22
N ASP A 206 -13.64 -5.16 1.14
CA ASP A 206 -13.86 -4.01 0.26
C ASP A 206 -14.44 -4.49 -1.08
N ASP A 207 -15.77 -4.39 -1.23
CA ASP A 207 -16.49 -4.65 -2.51
C ASP A 207 -16.22 -3.55 -3.57
N GLY A 208 -15.03 -2.93 -3.53
CA GLY A 208 -14.64 -1.79 -4.37
C GLY A 208 -15.58 -0.60 -4.24
N GLY A 209 -16.28 -0.49 -3.11
CA GLY A 209 -17.42 0.40 -2.95
C GLY A 209 -16.98 1.79 -2.53
N ARG A 210 -17.51 2.81 -3.20
CA ARG A 210 -17.35 4.20 -2.74
C ARG A 210 -18.21 4.41 -1.51
N LEU A 211 -17.57 4.69 -0.37
CA LEU A 211 -18.28 5.11 0.84
C LEU A 211 -18.85 6.52 0.65
N GLU A 212 -20.17 6.66 0.68
CA GLU A 212 -20.83 7.97 0.65
C GLU A 212 -20.86 8.58 2.05
N VAL A 213 -19.94 9.50 2.31
CA VAL A 213 -19.81 10.12 3.62
C VAL A 213 -20.73 11.35 3.75
N PRO A 214 -21.60 11.42 4.79
CA PRO A 214 -22.50 12.56 4.96
C PRO A 214 -21.77 13.87 5.26
N ALA A 215 -22.02 14.91 4.46
CA ALA A 215 -21.44 16.24 4.66
C ALA A 215 -22.16 17.09 5.74
N SER A 216 -22.97 16.49 6.61
CA SER A 216 -23.74 17.24 7.62
C SER A 216 -22.86 17.70 8.79
N SER A 217 -23.20 18.83 9.41
CA SER A 217 -22.51 19.31 10.61
C SER A 217 -22.65 18.36 11.79
N GLU A 218 -23.78 17.65 11.90
CA GLU A 218 -23.97 16.60 12.91
C GLU A 218 -23.01 15.44 12.70
N HIS A 219 -22.87 14.95 11.46
CA HIS A 219 -21.93 13.87 11.15
C HIS A 219 -20.49 14.28 11.48
N ARG A 220 -20.04 15.45 11.00
CA ARG A 220 -18.69 15.96 11.29
C ARG A 220 -18.42 16.12 12.78
N ARG A 221 -19.41 16.59 13.56
CA ARG A 221 -19.29 16.72 15.01
C ARG A 221 -19.08 15.38 15.71
N LEU A 222 -19.82 14.35 15.31
CA LEU A 222 -19.70 13.00 15.87
C LEU A 222 -18.41 12.33 15.43
N LEU A 223 -18.03 12.47 14.16
CA LEU A 223 -16.81 11.92 13.60
C LEU A 223 -15.57 12.54 14.26
N ARG A 224 -15.54 13.87 14.43
CA ARG A 224 -14.46 14.55 15.16
C ARG A 224 -14.28 13.99 16.58
N ALA A 225 -15.39 13.83 17.31
CA ALA A 225 -15.35 13.27 18.66
C ALA A 225 -14.88 11.81 18.66
N GLU A 226 -15.24 11.02 17.64
CA GLU A 226 -14.75 9.65 17.46
C GLU A 226 -13.23 9.63 17.22
N MET A 227 -12.71 10.49 16.34
CA MET A 227 -11.27 10.59 16.07
C MET A 227 -10.49 11.07 17.29
N ALA A 228 -11.03 12.01 18.07
CA ALA A 228 -10.44 12.46 19.32
C ALA A 228 -10.45 11.37 20.40
N ALA A 229 -11.50 10.54 20.46
CA ALA A 229 -11.56 9.38 21.34
C ALA A 229 -10.53 8.30 20.95
N LEU A 230 -10.38 8.01 19.66
CA LEU A 230 -9.33 7.11 19.17
C LEU A 230 -7.93 7.67 19.44
N THR A 231 -7.71 8.96 19.22
CA THR A 231 -6.44 9.63 19.57
C THR A 231 -6.12 9.49 21.07
N ALA A 232 -7.12 9.63 21.94
CA ALA A 232 -6.93 9.42 23.37
C ALA A 232 -6.63 7.95 23.72
N ALA A 233 -7.15 6.99 22.93
CA ALA A 233 -6.87 5.57 23.12
C ALA A 233 -5.43 5.21 22.72
N THR A 234 -4.85 5.89 21.73
CA THR A 234 -3.47 5.62 21.27
C THR A 234 -2.41 6.44 22.01
N ALA A 235 -2.82 7.44 22.79
CA ALA A 235 -1.90 8.29 23.57
C ALA A 235 -1.44 7.68 24.91
N THR A 236 -1.81 6.43 25.21
CA THR A 236 -1.52 5.79 26.51
C THR A 236 -1.49 4.27 26.42
N ASP A 237 -0.62 3.64 27.20
CA ASP A 237 -0.55 2.18 27.34
C ASP A 237 -1.36 1.65 28.55
N ASP A 238 -2.04 2.50 29.33
CA ASP A 238 -2.89 2.04 30.45
C ASP A 238 -4.14 1.33 29.90
N PRO A 239 -4.28 0.00 30.07
CA PRO A 239 -5.38 -0.74 29.46
C PRO A 239 -6.75 -0.20 29.87
N ALA A 240 -6.88 0.30 31.10
CA ALA A 240 -8.14 0.87 31.56
C ALA A 240 -8.47 2.21 30.87
N ALA A 241 -7.45 3.03 30.56
CA ALA A 241 -7.63 4.27 29.81
C ALA A 241 -7.94 4.00 28.34
N VAL A 242 -7.20 3.08 27.70
CA VAL A 242 -7.46 2.63 26.32
C VAL A 242 -8.88 2.08 26.21
N GLN A 243 -9.29 1.19 27.12
CA GLN A 243 -10.63 0.60 27.11
C GLN A 243 -11.74 1.65 27.20
N ARG A 244 -11.58 2.67 28.07
CA ARG A 244 -12.57 3.76 28.19
C ARG A 244 -12.68 4.57 26.89
N ALA A 245 -11.55 5.00 26.35
CA ALA A 245 -11.51 5.83 25.15
C ALA A 245 -12.00 5.06 23.91
N ALA A 246 -11.57 3.81 23.73
CA ALA A 246 -12.06 2.92 22.69
C ALA A 246 -13.56 2.62 22.81
N THR A 247 -14.10 2.48 24.04
CA THR A 247 -15.54 2.34 24.27
C THR A 247 -16.30 3.58 23.80
N ASP A 248 -15.82 4.77 24.12
CA ASP A 248 -16.45 6.03 23.69
C ASP A 248 -16.41 6.17 22.16
N ALA A 249 -15.27 5.88 21.53
CA ALA A 249 -15.14 5.86 20.07
C ALA A 249 -16.13 4.87 19.42
N ALA A 250 -16.21 3.64 19.93
CA ALA A 250 -17.15 2.63 19.44
C ALA A 250 -18.60 3.08 19.60
N ARG A 251 -18.97 3.70 20.72
CA ARG A 251 -20.32 4.26 20.93
C ARG A 251 -20.65 5.37 19.94
N LEU A 252 -19.72 6.29 19.69
CA LEU A 252 -19.89 7.37 18.70
C LEU A 252 -20.06 6.81 17.29
N ARG A 253 -19.21 5.85 16.90
CA ARG A 253 -19.30 5.13 15.62
C ARG A 253 -20.66 4.46 15.42
N LEU A 254 -21.12 3.71 16.42
CA LEU A 254 -22.43 3.05 16.38
C LEU A 254 -23.59 4.06 16.26
N ALA A 255 -23.47 5.22 16.91
CA ALA A 255 -24.44 6.30 16.77
C ALA A 255 -24.44 6.92 15.36
N ARG A 256 -23.28 6.93 14.67
CA ARG A 256 -23.20 7.31 13.26
C ARG A 256 -23.84 6.24 12.37
N TYR A 257 -23.61 4.95 12.63
CA TYR A 257 -24.23 3.86 11.85
C TYR A 257 -25.75 3.84 11.94
N GLU A 258 -26.32 4.17 13.09
CA GLU A 258 -27.77 4.23 13.24
C GLU A 258 -28.38 5.36 12.39
N ARG A 259 -27.69 6.52 12.31
CA ARG A 259 -28.13 7.68 11.51
C ARG A 259 -27.85 7.52 10.02
N TRP A 260 -26.70 6.91 9.69
CA TRP A 260 -26.20 6.72 8.33
C TRP A 260 -25.70 5.28 8.15
N PRO A 261 -26.60 4.32 7.90
CA PRO A 261 -26.24 2.89 7.85
C PRO A 261 -25.19 2.52 6.80
N GLY A 262 -25.08 3.30 5.71
CA GLY A 262 -24.05 3.11 4.69
C GLY A 262 -22.62 3.24 5.22
N LEU A 263 -22.42 3.95 6.34
CA LEU A 263 -21.11 4.11 6.97
C LEU A 263 -20.51 2.80 7.49
N ARG A 264 -21.29 1.71 7.63
CA ARG A 264 -20.78 0.40 8.06
C ARG A 264 -19.69 -0.15 7.16
N GLN A 265 -19.67 0.24 5.88
CA GLN A 265 -18.61 -0.14 4.97
C GLN A 265 -17.22 0.37 5.40
N GLN A 266 -17.15 1.41 6.23
CA GLN A 266 -15.87 1.89 6.74
C GLN A 266 -15.11 0.79 7.52
N ASP A 267 -15.82 -0.13 8.20
CA ASP A 267 -15.16 -1.18 8.99
C ASP A 267 -14.33 -2.11 8.09
N GLY A 268 -14.79 -2.36 6.86
CA GLY A 268 -14.05 -3.13 5.86
C GLY A 268 -12.85 -2.37 5.30
N ILE A 269 -13.02 -1.07 5.01
CA ILE A 269 -11.92 -0.21 4.53
C ILE A 269 -10.82 -0.08 5.59
N GLU A 270 -11.20 0.19 6.85
CA GLU A 270 -10.24 0.24 7.96
C GLU A 270 -9.51 -1.09 8.14
N THR A 271 -10.20 -2.20 7.96
CA THR A 271 -9.59 -3.53 8.07
C THR A 271 -8.55 -3.74 6.96
N VAL A 272 -8.86 -3.43 5.71
CA VAL A 272 -7.93 -3.61 4.57
C VAL A 272 -6.81 -2.58 4.60
N GLU A 273 -7.14 -1.31 4.53
CA GLU A 273 -6.16 -0.25 4.34
C GLU A 273 -5.48 0.15 5.64
N GLY A 274 -6.22 0.15 6.76
CA GLY A 274 -5.66 0.49 8.06
C GLY A 274 -4.70 -0.57 8.60
N THR A 275 -4.89 -1.86 8.29
CA THR A 275 -3.90 -2.89 8.66
C THR A 275 -2.65 -2.84 7.78
N ALA A 276 -2.78 -2.42 6.51
CA ALA A 276 -1.63 -2.19 5.65
C ALA A 276 -0.79 -0.98 6.13
N VAL A 277 -1.43 0.11 6.55
CA VAL A 277 -0.73 1.25 7.20
C VAL A 277 -0.15 0.86 8.56
N TYR A 278 -0.86 0.05 9.35
CA TYR A 278 -0.31 -0.51 10.60
C TYR A 278 0.98 -1.30 10.33
N PHE A 279 0.97 -2.16 9.32
CA PHE A 279 2.14 -2.96 8.96
C PHE A 279 3.29 -2.07 8.47
N GLU A 280 3.00 -1.07 7.64
CA GLU A 280 3.94 -0.04 7.18
C GLU A 280 4.66 0.63 8.36
N GLU A 281 3.92 1.16 9.33
CA GLU A 281 4.48 1.83 10.52
C GLU A 281 5.33 0.87 11.35
N ALA A 282 4.89 -0.38 11.50
CA ALA A 282 5.60 -1.40 12.26
C ALA A 282 6.97 -1.75 11.63
N VAL A 283 7.03 -1.98 10.31
CA VAL A 283 8.30 -2.32 9.64
C VAL A 283 9.26 -1.13 9.48
N ASN A 284 8.78 0.07 9.78
CA ASN A 284 9.56 1.30 9.76
C ASN A 284 9.93 1.82 11.15
N ASP A 285 9.44 1.22 12.25
CA ASP A 285 9.68 1.69 13.62
C ASP A 285 9.24 3.16 13.85
N ASP A 286 8.27 3.63 13.07
CA ASP A 286 7.87 5.04 13.06
C ASP A 286 6.84 5.36 14.18
N ALA A 287 6.21 4.33 14.73
CA ALA A 287 5.34 4.39 15.91
C ALA A 287 6.01 5.01 17.16
N ALA A 288 7.35 5.11 17.19
CA ALA A 288 8.12 5.69 18.30
C ALA A 288 8.40 7.20 18.16
N THR A 289 7.95 7.87 17.10
CA THR A 289 8.29 9.28 16.86
C THR A 289 7.33 10.24 17.57
N THR A 290 7.84 11.04 18.51
CA THR A 290 7.03 11.95 19.34
C THR A 290 6.47 13.18 18.61
N ASP A 291 6.87 13.40 17.36
CA ASP A 291 6.52 14.59 16.56
C ASP A 291 5.54 14.27 15.41
N ALA A 292 5.05 13.03 15.30
CA ALA A 292 4.07 12.65 14.30
C ALA A 292 2.71 13.32 14.56
N PRO A 293 2.00 13.79 13.51
CA PRO A 293 0.66 14.36 13.66
C PRO A 293 -0.29 13.31 14.26
N THR A 294 -1.11 13.71 15.22
CA THR A 294 -2.13 12.81 15.76
C THR A 294 -3.24 12.57 14.74
N LEU A 295 -4.02 11.50 14.91
CA LEU A 295 -5.22 11.26 14.10
C LEU A 295 -6.17 12.48 14.10
N LEU A 296 -6.27 13.20 15.22
CA LEU A 296 -7.06 14.42 15.30
C LEU A 296 -6.44 15.59 14.52
N ASP A 297 -5.11 15.71 14.50
CA ASP A 297 -4.41 16.72 13.71
C ASP A 297 -4.62 16.48 12.21
N VAL A 298 -4.49 15.23 11.76
CA VAL A 298 -4.80 14.81 10.38
C VAL A 298 -6.27 15.11 10.06
N PHE A 299 -7.19 14.77 10.96
CA PHE A 299 -8.59 15.09 10.76
C PHE A 299 -8.82 16.61 10.63
N ASP A 300 -8.21 17.43 11.48
CA ASP A 300 -8.40 18.89 11.47
C ASP A 300 -7.80 19.57 10.24
N GLU A 301 -6.63 19.12 9.80
CA GLU A 301 -5.98 19.64 8.60
C GLU A 301 -6.81 19.36 7.35
N TYR A 302 -7.45 18.19 7.30
CA TYR A 302 -8.11 17.70 6.10
C TYR A 302 -9.65 17.61 6.20
N ALA A 303 -10.29 18.08 7.29
CA ALA A 303 -11.74 17.93 7.51
C ALA A 303 -12.64 18.48 6.38
N ASP A 304 -12.13 19.43 5.59
CA ASP A 304 -12.87 20.04 4.47
C ASP A 304 -12.65 19.32 3.13
N VAL A 305 -11.66 18.42 3.04
CA VAL A 305 -11.20 17.79 1.79
C VAL A 305 -11.14 16.26 1.86
N MET A 306 -10.85 15.70 3.04
CA MET A 306 -10.68 14.25 3.31
C MET A 306 -11.66 13.70 4.35
N VAL A 307 -12.94 14.03 4.23
CA VAL A 307 -13.98 13.16 4.82
C VAL A 307 -14.22 11.94 3.91
N ASP A 308 -13.14 11.42 3.32
CA ASP A 308 -13.08 10.40 2.28
C ASP A 308 -12.25 9.20 2.77
N ARG A 309 -11.96 8.25 1.87
CA ARG A 309 -11.31 6.95 2.10
C ARG A 309 -10.05 7.01 2.99
N ASP A 310 -9.22 8.04 2.85
CA ASP A 310 -7.92 8.17 3.53
C ASP A 310 -8.02 8.31 5.06
N LEU A 311 -9.10 8.91 5.57
CA LEU A 311 -9.33 8.97 7.03
C LEU A 311 -9.41 7.57 7.65
N TYR A 312 -9.92 6.60 6.90
CA TYR A 312 -10.09 5.23 7.36
C TYR A 312 -8.78 4.44 7.40
N TYR A 313 -7.74 4.93 6.73
CA TYR A 313 -6.40 4.36 6.82
C TYR A 313 -5.86 4.68 8.23
N SER A 314 -5.92 5.96 8.61
CA SER A 314 -5.45 6.42 9.92
C SER A 314 -6.34 5.95 11.08
N SER A 315 -7.66 5.88 10.93
CA SER A 315 -8.52 5.35 12.00
C SER A 315 -8.38 3.83 12.16
N GLY A 316 -8.15 3.09 11.08
CA GLY A 316 -7.82 1.66 11.15
C GLY A 316 -6.49 1.40 11.86
N LEU A 317 -5.44 2.18 11.56
CA LEU A 317 -4.17 2.18 12.30
C LEU A 317 -4.40 2.39 13.81
N ALA A 318 -5.16 3.42 14.17
CA ALA A 318 -5.44 3.74 15.58
C ALA A 318 -6.23 2.63 16.30
N VAL A 319 -7.14 1.94 15.60
CA VAL A 319 -7.83 0.77 16.13
C VAL A 319 -6.84 -0.40 16.34
N GLY A 320 -5.91 -0.62 15.41
CA GLY A 320 -4.83 -1.60 15.56
C GLY A 320 -3.98 -1.37 16.82
N TRP A 321 -3.54 -0.14 17.05
CA TRP A 321 -2.79 0.21 18.27
C TRP A 321 -3.61 0.03 19.56
N ALA A 322 -4.91 0.38 19.54
CA ALA A 322 -5.77 0.11 20.69
C ALA A 322 -5.92 -1.41 20.95
N LEU A 323 -5.97 -2.22 19.88
CA LEU A 323 -6.02 -3.68 19.98
C LEU A 323 -4.70 -4.28 20.48
N ASP A 324 -3.54 -3.69 20.20
CA ASP A 324 -2.28 -4.14 20.79
C ASP A 324 -2.29 -4.10 22.32
N VAL A 325 -3.00 -3.12 22.90
CA VAL A 325 -3.16 -3.00 24.36
C VAL A 325 -4.28 -3.89 24.89
N LEU A 326 -5.43 -3.94 24.20
CA LEU A 326 -6.65 -4.59 24.70
C LEU A 326 -6.74 -6.08 24.37
N ALA A 327 -6.20 -6.49 23.23
CA ALA A 327 -6.26 -7.86 22.71
C ALA A 327 -4.99 -8.20 21.90
N PRO A 328 -3.82 -8.39 22.53
CA PRO A 328 -2.53 -8.53 21.83
C PRO A 328 -2.44 -9.66 20.77
N GLY A 329 -3.39 -10.62 20.78
CA GLY A 329 -3.50 -11.70 19.80
C GLY A 329 -4.34 -11.39 18.56
N TRP A 330 -4.88 -10.17 18.42
CA TRP A 330 -5.86 -9.80 17.40
C TRP A 330 -5.39 -10.05 15.95
N ARG A 331 -4.09 -9.88 15.67
CA ARG A 331 -3.50 -10.12 14.34
C ARG A 331 -3.62 -11.57 13.90
N ALA A 332 -3.45 -12.51 14.83
CA ALA A 332 -3.67 -13.93 14.57
C ALA A 332 -5.15 -14.28 14.37
N GLU A 333 -6.07 -13.50 14.95
CA GLU A 333 -7.52 -13.67 14.75
C GLU A 333 -7.97 -13.20 13.36
N LEU A 334 -7.39 -12.13 12.81
CA LEU A 334 -7.53 -11.79 11.39
C LEU A 334 -6.83 -12.83 10.49
N GLY A 335 -5.64 -13.26 10.92
CA GLY A 335 -4.84 -14.31 10.30
C GLY A 335 -4.17 -13.89 8.99
N GLU A 336 -3.24 -14.74 8.54
CA GLU A 336 -2.75 -14.74 7.17
C GLU A 336 -3.66 -15.63 6.35
N ARG A 337 -4.30 -15.09 5.32
CA ARG A 337 -5.27 -15.76 4.45
C ARG A 337 -6.66 -15.86 5.07
N ALA A 338 -7.57 -14.99 4.67
CA ALA A 338 -8.94 -15.01 5.16
C ALA A 338 -9.73 -16.26 4.74
N PRO A 339 -10.23 -17.09 5.68
CA PRO A 339 -11.47 -17.84 5.50
C PRO A 339 -12.68 -16.90 5.36
N THR A 340 -13.75 -17.44 4.79
CA THR A 340 -14.96 -16.74 4.33
C THR A 340 -15.83 -16.04 5.40
N ASP A 341 -15.44 -16.03 6.69
CA ASP A 341 -16.27 -15.53 7.81
C ASP A 341 -15.42 -14.80 8.88
N HIS A 342 -14.68 -13.76 8.50
CA HIS A 342 -13.77 -13.08 9.43
C HIS A 342 -14.28 -11.76 10.01
N PRO A 343 -13.90 -11.44 11.26
CA PRO A 343 -14.24 -10.17 11.90
C PRO A 343 -13.52 -9.00 11.21
N THR A 344 -14.14 -7.82 11.22
CA THR A 344 -13.42 -6.56 10.92
C THR A 344 -12.58 -6.14 12.11
N LEU A 345 -11.65 -5.18 11.93
CA LEU A 345 -10.97 -4.50 13.05
C LEU A 345 -11.96 -3.97 14.09
N PHE A 346 -13.11 -3.45 13.64
CA PHE A 346 -14.13 -2.95 14.56
C PHE A 346 -14.84 -4.07 15.33
N ASP A 347 -15.08 -5.22 14.70
CA ASP A 347 -15.64 -6.39 15.40
C ASP A 347 -14.67 -6.87 16.50
N LEU A 348 -13.38 -7.02 16.18
CA LEU A 348 -12.33 -7.37 17.14
C LEU A 348 -12.23 -6.36 18.29
N LEU A 349 -12.31 -5.06 17.98
CA LEU A 349 -12.32 -4.02 19.00
C LEU A 349 -13.52 -4.20 19.92
N THR A 350 -14.71 -4.39 19.37
CA THR A 350 -15.91 -4.57 20.21
C THR A 350 -15.85 -5.84 21.06
N ASP A 351 -15.28 -6.92 20.55
CA ASP A 351 -15.09 -8.15 21.33
C ASP A 351 -14.09 -7.94 22.47
N ALA A 352 -12.98 -7.24 22.22
CA ALA A 352 -12.00 -6.85 23.24
C ALA A 352 -12.61 -5.94 24.34
N LEU A 353 -13.64 -5.16 24.00
CA LEU A 353 -14.39 -4.34 24.96
C LEU A 353 -15.41 -5.13 25.80
N GLY A 354 -15.54 -6.44 25.59
CA GLY A 354 -16.54 -7.30 26.23
C GLY A 354 -17.86 -7.40 25.46
N GLY A 355 -17.83 -7.11 24.15
CA GLY A 355 -18.95 -7.14 23.23
C GLY A 355 -19.38 -5.75 22.75
N ARG A 356 -20.22 -5.73 21.71
CA ARG A 356 -20.73 -4.51 21.09
C ARG A 356 -21.41 -3.58 22.11
N PRO A 357 -20.90 -2.35 22.33
CA PRO A 357 -21.50 -1.43 23.30
C PRO A 357 -22.89 -0.96 22.84
N ALA A 358 -23.70 -0.51 23.79
CA ALA A 358 -25.01 0.04 23.48
C ALA A 358 -24.91 1.33 22.65
N VAL A 359 -25.76 1.45 21.63
CA VAL A 359 -25.86 2.67 20.81
C VAL A 359 -26.33 3.82 21.72
N PRO A 360 -25.56 4.91 21.86
CA PRO A 360 -25.92 6.00 22.73
C PRO A 360 -27.13 6.77 22.19
N GLY A 361 -28.00 7.23 23.10
CA GLY A 361 -29.07 8.18 22.76
C GLY A 361 -28.52 9.56 22.41
N ALA A 362 -29.39 10.48 21.97
CA ALA A 362 -28.97 11.83 21.58
C ALA A 362 -28.26 12.60 22.70
N ALA A 363 -28.78 12.55 23.93
CA ALA A 363 -28.18 13.23 25.07
C ALA A 363 -26.79 12.66 25.42
N GLU A 364 -26.64 11.34 25.39
CA GLU A 364 -25.36 10.67 25.61
C GLU A 364 -24.35 11.00 24.48
N CYS A 365 -24.81 11.11 23.23
CA CYS A 365 -23.95 11.59 22.14
C CYS A 365 -23.42 12.99 22.43
N ASP A 366 -24.27 13.90 22.93
CA ASP A 366 -23.85 15.28 23.24
C ASP A 366 -22.87 15.32 24.41
N GLU A 367 -23.02 14.44 25.42
CA GLU A 367 -22.05 14.27 26.51
C GLU A 367 -20.69 13.73 26.03
N LEU A 368 -20.71 12.73 25.14
CA LEU A 368 -19.48 12.19 24.52
C LEU A 368 -18.79 13.25 23.68
N VAL A 369 -19.54 13.98 22.85
CA VAL A 369 -19.03 15.09 22.05
C VAL A 369 -18.44 16.20 22.93
N ALA A 370 -19.05 16.52 24.07
CA ALA A 370 -18.54 17.53 24.99
C ALA A 370 -17.28 17.08 25.76
N ARG A 371 -17.03 15.77 25.87
CA ARG A 371 -15.82 15.22 26.51
C ARG A 371 -14.57 15.38 25.64
N TYR A 372 -14.76 15.40 24.32
CA TYR A 372 -13.70 15.34 23.31
C TYR A 372 -13.59 16.60 22.43
N ASN A 373 -14.37 17.65 22.74
CA ASN A 373 -14.21 19.01 22.21
C ASN A 373 -13.74 19.94 23.32
#